data_AF-A0A383D2R7-F1
#
_entry.id   AF-A0A383D2R7-F1
#
_cell.length_a   1.000
_cell.length_b   1.000
_cell.length_c   1.000
_cell.angle_alpha   90.00
_cell.angle_beta   90.00
_cell.angle_gamma   90.00
#
_symmetry.space_group_name_H-M   'P 1'
#
loop_
_entity.id
_entity.type
_entity.pdbx_description
1 polymer ?
#
loop_
_entity_poly.entity_id
_entity_poly.type
_entity_poly.pdbx_seq_one_letter_code
_entity_poly.pdbx_strand_id
1 'polypeptide(L)'
;MKKVLYLGRYRLGFSISRNSYFFVKIKIIFIALYQGKITLKKIWNAIVCNLSFYFKTQKSGKSPILVSVDLWNECNENCVFCRGSDGKIYDLNPDTKDSFIPKLKLDVKYFKQVVDAFKEHLLMIIPYVNGEPLMHKDIYEAIDYANKNKLLTLIASNGILLNDHN
;
A
#
# COMPACT_ATOMS: atom_id res chain seq x y z
N MET A 1 28.20 19.37 -13.22
CA MET A 1 27.27 19.80 -14.29
C MET A 1 26.56 18.58 -14.88
N LYS A 2 25.24 18.47 -14.73
CA LYS A 2 24.45 17.37 -15.32
C LYS A 2 24.33 17.60 -16.83
N LYS A 3 24.86 16.70 -17.68
CA LYS A 3 24.58 16.71 -19.12
C LYS A 3 23.14 16.21 -19.31
N VAL A 4 22.24 17.11 -19.71
CA VAL A 4 20.88 16.78 -20.12
C VAL A 4 20.91 16.54 -21.62
N LEU A 5 20.54 15.34 -22.07
CA LEU A 5 20.41 15.03 -23.49
C LEU A 5 19.02 15.47 -23.98
N TYR A 6 18.98 16.16 -25.11
CA TYR A 6 17.75 16.59 -25.76
C TYR A 6 17.64 15.89 -27.12
N LEU A 7 16.45 15.40 -27.48
CA LEU A 7 16.11 14.96 -28.83
C LEU A 7 15.03 15.91 -29.36
N GLY A 8 15.44 16.89 -30.17
CA GLY A 8 14.54 17.96 -30.60
C GLY A 8 13.98 18.78 -29.42
N ARG A 9 12.66 18.97 -29.36
CA ARG A 9 11.97 19.70 -28.28
C ARG A 9 11.70 18.87 -27.02
N TYR A 10 11.99 17.57 -27.02
CA TYR A 10 11.71 16.68 -25.91
C TYR A 10 12.95 16.49 -25.02
N ARG A 11 12.78 16.75 -23.71
CA ARG A 11 13.79 16.43 -22.70
C ARG A 11 13.89 14.91 -22.57
N LEU A 12 14.96 14.31 -23.10
CA LEU A 12 15.31 12.93 -22.77
C LEU A 12 16.01 12.92 -21.40
N GLY A 13 15.19 13.04 -20.36
CA GLY A 13 15.63 13.03 -18.98
C GLY A 13 15.97 11.63 -18.48
N PHE A 14 16.94 10.93 -19.07
CA PHE A 14 17.58 9.82 -18.37
C PHE A 14 18.64 10.39 -17.43
N SER A 15 18.20 10.78 -16.23
CA SER A 15 19.14 11.05 -15.15
C SER A 15 19.78 9.72 -14.74
N ILE A 16 21.02 9.50 -15.18
CA ILE A 16 21.88 8.38 -14.73
C ILE A 16 22.37 8.62 -13.28
N SER A 17 21.57 9.27 -12.43
CA SER A 17 21.86 9.23 -11.00
C SER A 17 21.64 7.79 -10.57
N ARG A 18 22.74 7.08 -10.27
CA ARG A 18 22.74 5.78 -9.59
C ARG A 18 21.60 5.79 -8.58
N ASN A 19 20.59 4.94 -8.79
CA ASN A 19 19.49 4.82 -7.84
C ASN A 19 20.10 4.38 -6.51
N SER A 20 20.22 5.31 -5.55
CA SER A 20 20.88 5.09 -4.26
C SER A 20 20.25 3.95 -3.46
N TYR A 21 19.04 3.53 -3.85
CA TYR A 21 18.26 2.49 -3.20
C TYR A 21 18.31 1.14 -3.93
N PHE A 22 19.13 0.97 -4.98
CA PHE A 22 19.21 -0.30 -5.72
C PHE A 22 19.52 -1.48 -4.78
N PHE A 23 20.57 -1.34 -3.96
CA PHE A 23 20.95 -2.37 -2.98
C PHE A 23 19.91 -2.55 -1.87
N VAL A 24 19.23 -1.46 -1.47
CA VAL A 24 18.14 -1.52 -0.47
C VAL A 24 16.98 -2.36 -1.00
N LYS A 25 16.57 -2.16 -2.26
CA LYS A 25 15.51 -2.94 -2.90
C LYS A 25 15.85 -4.42 -2.99
N ILE A 26 17.09 -4.75 -3.40
CA ILE A 26 17.56 -6.14 -3.43
C ILE A 26 17.52 -6.75 -2.03
N LYS A 27 18.00 -6.02 -1.02
CA LYS A 27 17.99 -6.47 0.38
C LYS A 27 16.57 -6.76 0.87
N ILE A 28 15.60 -5.90 0.58
CA ILE A 28 14.19 -6.10 0.96
C ILE A 28 13.63 -7.36 0.30
N ILE A 29 13.87 -7.56 -1.01
CA ILE A 29 13.39 -8.75 -1.73
C ILE A 29 14.03 -10.01 -1.15
N PHE A 30 15.33 -10.00 -0.89
CA PHE A 30 16.03 -11.14 -0.31
C PHE A 30 15.51 -11.49 1.09
N ILE A 31 15.28 -10.48 1.95
CA ILE A 31 14.67 -10.68 3.27
C ILE A 31 13.25 -11.27 3.12
N ALA A 32 12.45 -10.75 2.19
CA ALA A 32 11.10 -11.25 1.96
C ALA A 32 11.08 -12.70 1.47
N LEU A 33 12.02 -13.09 0.60
CA LEU A 33 12.21 -14.48 0.17
C LEU A 33 12.66 -15.37 1.34
N TYR A 34 13.69 -14.94 2.07
CA TYR A 34 14.23 -15.67 3.23
C TYR A 34 13.18 -15.90 4.32
N GLN A 35 12.31 -14.91 4.57
CA GLN A 35 11.21 -15.02 5.53
C GLN A 35 10.02 -15.87 5.04
N GLY A 36 10.05 -16.34 3.79
CA GLY A 36 8.98 -17.12 3.16
C GLY A 36 7.74 -16.30 2.79
N LYS A 37 7.87 -14.97 2.67
CA LYS A 37 6.74 -14.08 2.35
C LYS A 37 6.36 -14.12 0.87
N ILE A 38 7.32 -14.49 0.02
CA ILE A 38 7.16 -14.64 -1.43
C ILE A 38 7.18 -16.13 -1.76
N THR A 39 6.01 -16.70 -2.07
CA THR A 39 5.84 -18.13 -2.41
C THR A 39 5.52 -18.29 -3.90
N LEU A 40 5.67 -19.50 -4.44
CA LEU A 40 5.32 -19.80 -5.83
C LEU A 40 3.85 -19.49 -6.16
N LYS A 41 2.93 -19.75 -5.22
CA LYS A 41 1.49 -19.43 -5.37
C LYS A 41 1.26 -17.93 -5.55
N LYS A 42 1.99 -17.09 -4.80
CA LYS A 42 1.91 -15.63 -4.87
C LYS A 42 2.54 -15.08 -6.13
N ILE A 43 3.70 -15.62 -6.53
CA ILE A 43 4.37 -15.27 -7.79
C ILE A 43 3.45 -15.61 -8.98
N TRP A 44 2.88 -16.82 -8.99
CA TRP A 44 1.96 -17.23 -10.05
C TRP A 44 0.72 -16.32 -10.12
N ASN A 45 0.10 -16.04 -8.97
CA ASN A 45 -1.03 -15.11 -8.92
C ASN A 45 -0.66 -13.72 -9.45
N ALA A 46 0.52 -13.21 -9.09
CA ALA A 46 1.02 -11.94 -9.61
C ALA A 46 1.24 -11.97 -11.12
N ILE A 47 1.84 -13.03 -11.67
CA ILE A 47 2.03 -13.19 -13.11
C ILE A 47 0.69 -13.19 -13.84
N VAL A 48 -0.27 -14.01 -13.39
CA VAL A 48 -1.60 -14.09 -14.01
C VAL A 48 -2.31 -12.74 -13.97
N CYS A 49 -2.36 -12.07 -12.81
CA CYS A 49 -2.98 -10.75 -12.68
C CYS A 49 -2.32 -9.69 -13.59
N ASN A 50 -0.98 -9.68 -13.72
CA ASN A 50 -0.28 -8.73 -14.58
C ASN A 50 -0.52 -9.03 -16.07
N LEU A 51 -0.50 -10.30 -16.48
CA LEU A 51 -0.82 -10.69 -17.85
C LEU A 51 -2.27 -10.37 -18.20
N SER A 52 -3.22 -10.65 -17.29
CA SER A 52 -4.62 -10.29 -17.44
C SER A 52 -4.82 -8.79 -17.63
N PHE A 53 -4.13 -7.96 -16.84
CA PHE A 53 -4.14 -6.51 -16.99
C PHE A 53 -3.56 -6.08 -18.35
N TYR A 54 -2.39 -6.61 -18.71
CA TYR A 54 -1.69 -6.28 -19.97
C TYR A 54 -2.53 -6.65 -21.21
N PHE A 55 -3.14 -7.84 -21.22
CA PHE A 55 -4.00 -8.33 -22.30
C PHE A 55 -5.46 -7.90 -22.18
N LYS A 56 -5.82 -7.10 -21.17
CA LYS A 56 -7.19 -6.60 -20.93
C LYS A 56 -8.24 -7.71 -20.91
N THR A 57 -7.93 -8.83 -20.28
CA THR A 57 -8.86 -9.96 -20.18
C THR A 57 -10.02 -9.62 -19.22
N GLN A 58 -11.20 -10.19 -19.47
CA GLN A 58 -12.39 -9.97 -18.63
C GLN A 58 -12.25 -10.56 -17.21
N LYS A 59 -11.35 -11.53 -17.02
CA LYS A 59 -11.05 -12.16 -15.72
C LYS A 59 -9.59 -11.92 -15.35
N SER A 60 -9.30 -11.83 -14.06
CA SER A 60 -7.95 -11.72 -13.50
C SER A 60 -7.55 -13.01 -12.77
N GLY A 61 -6.42 -12.99 -12.06
CA GLY A 61 -6.00 -14.07 -11.17
C GLY A 61 -7.02 -14.39 -10.07
N LYS A 62 -6.82 -15.53 -9.41
CA LYS A 62 -7.74 -16.06 -8.39
C LYS A 62 -7.88 -15.13 -7.17
N SER A 63 -6.87 -14.30 -6.91
CA SER A 63 -6.79 -13.38 -5.77
C SER A 63 -6.17 -12.06 -6.21
N PRO A 64 -6.46 -10.93 -5.54
CA PRO A 64 -5.64 -9.74 -5.68
C PRO A 64 -4.16 -10.00 -5.30
N ILE A 65 -3.26 -9.21 -5.87
CA ILE A 65 -1.83 -9.19 -5.50
C ILE A 65 -1.61 -8.36 -4.23
N LEU A 66 -2.39 -7.28 -4.10
CA LEU A 66 -2.32 -6.30 -3.03
C LEU A 66 -3.74 -5.97 -2.57
N VAL A 67 -3.93 -5.90 -1.26
CA VAL A 67 -5.18 -5.43 -0.65
C VAL A 67 -4.84 -4.32 0.33
N SER A 68 -5.60 -3.24 0.30
CA SER A 68 -5.54 -2.20 1.32
C SER A 68 -6.80 -2.24 2.17
N VAL A 69 -6.64 -2.15 3.48
CA VAL A 69 -7.72 -2.17 4.47
C VAL A 69 -7.51 -1.00 5.41
N ASP A 70 -8.37 0.00 5.34
CA ASP A 70 -8.36 1.12 6.27
C ASP A 70 -8.87 0.68 7.64
N LEU A 71 -7.97 0.59 8.62
CA LEU A 71 -8.35 0.33 10.01
C LEU A 71 -9.00 1.56 10.64
N TRP A 72 -8.52 2.77 10.34
CA TRP A 72 -9.15 4.02 10.78
C TRP A 72 -8.72 5.17 9.90
N ASN A 73 -9.70 5.93 9.40
CA ASN A 73 -9.48 7.05 8.48
C ASN A 73 -9.41 8.43 9.16
N GLU A 74 -9.26 8.49 10.49
CA GLU A 74 -8.95 9.74 11.18
C GLU A 74 -7.44 9.99 11.24
N CYS A 75 -7.10 11.28 11.27
CA CYS A 75 -5.72 11.76 11.31
C CYS A 75 -5.63 12.87 12.36
N ASN A 76 -4.47 12.99 13.00
CA ASN A 76 -4.15 14.10 13.89
C ASN A 76 -3.81 15.38 13.10
N GLU A 77 -3.76 15.31 11.77
CA GLU A 77 -3.48 16.41 10.86
C GLU A 77 -4.61 16.67 9.86
N ASN A 78 -4.63 17.87 9.29
CA ASN A 78 -5.65 18.33 8.33
C ASN A 78 -5.03 18.88 7.03
N CYS A 79 -4.28 18.04 6.30
CA CYS A 79 -3.60 18.46 5.08
C CYS A 79 -4.60 18.94 4.00
N VAL A 80 -4.39 20.13 3.44
CA VAL A 80 -5.29 20.78 2.46
C VAL A 80 -5.51 20.01 1.15
N PHE A 81 -4.63 19.05 0.83
CA PHE A 81 -4.77 18.17 -0.33
C PHE A 81 -5.49 16.85 -0.02
N CYS A 82 -5.65 16.51 1.26
CA CYS A 82 -6.29 15.28 1.73
C CYS A 82 -7.72 15.53 2.22
N ARG A 83 -7.95 16.67 2.87
CA ARG A 83 -9.24 17.06 3.46
C ARG A 83 -9.67 18.43 2.98
N GLY A 84 -10.99 18.63 2.87
CA GLY A 84 -11.57 19.94 2.66
C GLY A 84 -11.36 20.89 3.83
N SER A 85 -11.69 22.16 3.65
CA SER A 85 -11.71 23.15 4.73
C SER A 85 -12.67 22.78 5.86
N ASP A 86 -13.66 21.93 5.59
CA ASP A 86 -14.59 21.36 6.56
C ASP A 86 -14.06 20.07 7.25
N GLY A 87 -12.82 19.67 6.96
CA GLY A 87 -12.16 18.49 7.52
C GLY A 87 -12.63 17.15 6.96
N LYS A 88 -13.52 17.15 5.94
CA LYS A 88 -14.03 15.93 5.32
C LYS A 88 -13.10 15.40 4.23
N ILE A 89 -13.14 14.09 4.03
CA ILE A 89 -12.51 13.41 2.89
C ILE A 89 -13.61 13.20 1.86
N TYR A 90 -13.49 13.83 0.70
CA TYR A 90 -14.48 13.73 -0.37
C TYR A 90 -14.21 12.51 -1.25
N ASP A 91 -15.29 11.88 -1.71
CA ASP A 91 -15.20 10.76 -2.63
C ASP A 91 -14.81 11.27 -4.03
N LEU A 92 -13.75 10.69 -4.61
CA LEU A 92 -13.26 11.04 -5.94
C LEU A 92 -14.08 10.39 -7.06
N ASN A 93 -14.94 9.41 -6.73
CA ASN A 93 -15.86 8.79 -7.67
C ASN A 93 -17.27 8.70 -7.07
N PRO A 94 -17.92 9.86 -6.84
CA PRO A 94 -19.14 9.91 -6.05
C PRO A 94 -20.37 9.50 -6.87
N ASP A 95 -21.27 8.71 -6.27
CA ASP A 95 -22.59 8.43 -6.86
C ASP A 95 -23.53 9.64 -6.83
N THR A 96 -23.32 10.56 -5.88
CA THR A 96 -24.09 11.79 -5.72
C THR A 96 -23.17 12.98 -5.53
N LYS A 97 -23.59 14.17 -5.99
CA LYS A 97 -22.84 15.41 -5.76
C LYS A 97 -22.63 15.61 -4.25
N ASP A 98 -21.39 15.92 -3.85
CA ASP A 98 -20.96 16.19 -2.47
C ASP A 98 -20.97 15.00 -1.49
N SER A 99 -20.72 13.77 -1.97
CA SER A 99 -20.50 12.64 -1.07
C SER A 99 -19.12 12.71 -0.38
N PHE A 100 -19.08 12.31 0.88
CA PHE A 100 -17.87 12.24 1.69
C PHE A 100 -17.74 10.85 2.32
N ILE A 101 -16.49 10.43 2.56
CA ILE A 101 -16.18 9.17 3.23
C ILE A 101 -16.42 9.36 4.73
N PRO A 102 -17.37 8.62 5.35
CA PRO A 102 -17.63 8.76 6.77
C PRO A 102 -16.41 8.32 7.58
N LYS A 103 -16.22 8.94 8.75
CA LYS A 103 -15.22 8.48 9.70
C LYS A 103 -15.60 7.08 10.19
N LEU A 104 -14.70 6.13 10.03
CA LEU A 104 -14.91 4.74 10.40
C LEU A 104 -13.65 4.19 11.05
N LYS A 105 -13.83 3.56 12.21
CA LYS A 105 -12.82 2.75 12.87
C LYS A 105 -13.22 1.28 12.79
N LEU A 106 -12.46 0.51 12.03
CA LEU A 106 -12.67 -0.91 11.81
C LEU A 106 -12.02 -1.72 12.93
N ASP A 107 -12.77 -2.64 13.52
CA ASP A 107 -12.24 -3.62 14.46
C ASP A 107 -11.20 -4.53 13.76
N VAL A 108 -10.05 -4.74 14.39
CA VAL A 108 -8.94 -5.54 13.86
C VAL A 108 -9.36 -6.96 13.46
N LYS A 109 -10.43 -7.51 14.05
CA LYS A 109 -10.96 -8.83 13.64
C LYS A 109 -11.33 -8.89 12.16
N TYR A 110 -11.84 -7.80 11.58
CA TYR A 110 -12.19 -7.76 10.15
C TYR A 110 -10.95 -7.73 9.27
N PHE A 111 -9.89 -7.05 9.71
CA PHE A 111 -8.58 -7.11 9.04
C PHE A 111 -8.04 -8.54 9.03
N LYS A 112 -8.14 -9.27 10.16
CA LYS A 112 -7.73 -10.68 10.24
C LYS A 112 -8.54 -11.56 9.29
N GLN A 113 -9.85 -11.34 9.16
CA GLN A 113 -10.68 -12.05 8.18
C GLN A 113 -10.22 -11.83 6.74
N VAL A 114 -9.81 -10.59 6.38
CA VAL A 114 -9.23 -10.30 5.06
C VAL A 114 -7.89 -11.05 4.88
N VAL A 115 -7.03 -11.05 5.89
CA VAL A 115 -5.78 -11.82 5.86
C VAL A 115 -6.06 -13.31 5.62
N ASP A 116 -6.98 -13.90 6.38
CA ASP A 116 -7.33 -15.32 6.25
C ASP A 116 -7.92 -15.67 4.89
N ALA A 117 -8.74 -14.78 4.32
CA ALA A 117 -9.35 -14.99 3.00
C ALA A 117 -8.32 -15.03 1.86
N PHE A 118 -7.21 -14.27 1.97
CA PHE A 118 -6.30 -14.05 0.84
C PHE A 118 -4.87 -14.55 1.05
N LYS A 119 -4.46 -14.96 2.27
CA LYS A 119 -3.04 -15.26 2.62
C LYS A 119 -2.31 -16.23 1.69
N GLU A 120 -3.00 -17.18 1.09
CA GLU A 120 -2.41 -18.17 0.18
C GLU A 120 -1.84 -17.57 -1.12
N HIS A 121 -2.45 -16.48 -1.61
CA HIS A 121 -2.14 -15.89 -2.92
C HIS A 121 -1.82 -14.39 -2.88
N LEU A 122 -2.09 -13.73 -1.75
CA LEU A 122 -1.81 -12.32 -1.54
C LEU A 122 -0.33 -12.08 -1.26
N LEU A 123 0.25 -11.12 -1.98
CA LEU A 123 1.64 -10.72 -1.79
C LEU A 123 1.77 -9.72 -0.64
N MET A 124 0.92 -8.69 -0.63
CA MET A 124 0.99 -7.57 0.30
C MET A 124 -0.40 -7.19 0.81
N ILE A 125 -0.48 -6.86 2.10
CA ILE A 125 -1.64 -6.21 2.70
C ILE A 125 -1.22 -4.91 3.36
N ILE A 126 -1.95 -3.83 3.09
CA ILE A 126 -1.67 -2.50 3.63
C ILE A 126 -2.78 -2.16 4.64
N PRO A 127 -2.51 -2.14 5.95
CA PRO A 127 -3.51 -1.83 6.99
C PRO A 127 -3.85 -0.33 7.08
N TYR A 128 -3.63 0.42 5.99
CA TYR A 128 -3.72 1.87 5.94
C TYR A 128 -3.79 2.40 4.49
N VAL A 129 -4.63 3.40 4.26
CA VAL A 129 -4.72 4.22 3.05
C VAL A 129 -4.99 5.67 3.45
N ASN A 130 -6.01 5.89 4.29
CA ASN A 130 -6.42 7.19 4.79
C ASN A 130 -6.20 7.31 6.30
N GLY A 131 -5.99 8.55 6.79
CA GLY A 131 -5.85 8.81 8.22
C GLY A 131 -4.39 8.91 8.70
N GLU A 132 -4.13 8.57 9.96
CA GLU A 132 -2.79 8.33 10.52
C GLU A 132 -2.78 6.94 11.19
N PRO A 133 -2.02 5.96 10.67
CA PRO A 133 -2.08 4.59 11.16
C PRO A 133 -1.65 4.45 12.63
N LEU A 134 -0.73 5.29 13.10
CA LEU A 134 -0.22 5.24 14.47
C LEU A 134 -1.25 5.72 15.52
N MET A 135 -2.35 6.35 15.10
CA MET A 135 -3.47 6.64 16.01
C MET A 135 -4.27 5.39 16.37
N HIS A 136 -4.25 4.35 15.53
CA HIS A 136 -4.96 3.10 15.80
C HIS A 136 -4.12 2.16 16.66
N LYS A 137 -4.46 2.00 17.95
CA LYS A 137 -3.70 1.14 18.89
C LYS A 137 -3.46 -0.29 18.38
N ASP A 138 -4.45 -0.87 17.70
CA ASP A 138 -4.35 -2.25 17.18
C ASP A 138 -3.62 -2.38 15.82
N ILE A 139 -2.99 -1.29 15.32
CA ILE A 139 -2.20 -1.34 14.07
C ILE A 139 -1.04 -2.34 14.17
N TYR A 140 -0.38 -2.39 15.33
CA TYR A 140 0.72 -3.32 15.59
C TYR A 140 0.24 -4.77 15.58
N GLU A 141 -0.96 -5.03 16.14
CA GLU A 141 -1.59 -6.35 16.11
C GLU A 141 -1.93 -6.76 14.68
N ALA A 142 -2.46 -5.84 13.87
CA ALA A 142 -2.74 -6.10 12.46
C ALA A 142 -1.45 -6.44 11.68
N ILE A 143 -0.39 -5.66 11.87
CA ILE A 143 0.92 -5.90 11.23
C ILE A 143 1.51 -7.24 11.66
N ASP A 144 1.50 -7.55 12.97
CA ASP A 144 2.00 -8.81 13.50
C ASP A 144 1.21 -10.01 12.95
N TYR A 145 -0.12 -9.91 12.91
CA TYR A 145 -0.98 -10.96 12.36
C TYR A 145 -0.71 -11.21 10.87
N ALA A 146 -0.57 -10.16 10.07
CA ALA A 146 -0.20 -10.27 8.66
C ALA A 146 1.20 -10.87 8.48
N ASN A 147 2.16 -10.46 9.31
CA ASN A 147 3.54 -10.96 9.28
C ASN A 147 3.61 -12.47 9.62
N LYS A 148 2.88 -12.91 10.65
CA LYS A 148 2.73 -14.33 11.01
C LYS A 148 2.15 -15.16 9.87
N ASN A 149 1.22 -14.59 9.10
CA ASN A 149 0.65 -15.19 7.89
C ASN A 149 1.49 -14.95 6.62
N LYS A 150 2.77 -14.59 6.77
CA LYS A 150 3.75 -14.45 5.67
C LYS A 150 3.35 -13.41 4.62
N LEU A 151 2.63 -12.37 5.01
CA LEU A 151 2.31 -11.24 4.14
C LEU A 151 3.35 -10.12 4.28
N LEU A 152 3.60 -9.42 3.17
CA LEU A 152 4.27 -8.13 3.22
C LEU A 152 3.27 -7.09 3.73
N THR A 153 3.75 -6.16 4.55
CA THR A 153 3.00 -5.03 5.07
C THR A 153 3.72 -3.73 4.78
N LEU A 154 2.95 -2.66 4.62
CA LEU A 154 3.45 -1.32 4.47
C LEU A 154 2.51 -0.38 5.22
N ILE A 155 3.08 0.61 5.91
CA ILE A 155 2.35 1.76 6.45
C ILE A 155 3.07 3.03 5.99
N ALA A 156 2.32 4.12 5.90
CA ALA A 156 2.88 5.46 5.75
C ALA A 156 2.31 6.33 6.87
N SER A 157 3.18 7.01 7.60
CA SER A 157 2.82 7.88 8.73
C SER A 157 3.33 9.29 8.47
N ASN A 158 2.63 10.28 9.01
CA ASN A 158 3.10 11.66 9.07
C ASN A 158 4.33 11.83 9.99
N GLY A 159 4.63 10.82 10.81
CA GLY A 159 5.82 10.76 11.67
C GLY A 159 5.71 11.50 12.99
N ILE A 160 4.61 12.22 13.26
CA ILE A 160 4.43 13.02 14.48
C ILE A 160 4.29 12.14 15.72
N LEU A 161 3.70 10.94 15.55
CA LEU A 161 3.47 9.99 16.64
C LEU A 161 4.62 8.99 16.84
N LEU A 162 5.71 9.12 16.08
CA LEU A 162 6.89 8.29 16.24
C LEU A 162 7.66 8.64 17.52
N ASN A 163 8.13 7.62 18.23
CA ASN A 163 8.92 7.75 19.45
C ASN A 163 9.83 6.52 19.61
N ASP A 164 10.64 6.48 20.67
CA ASP A 164 11.61 5.40 20.91
C ASP A 164 11.00 4.00 21.08
N HIS A 165 9.67 3.90 21.26
CA HIS A 165 8.96 2.65 21.49
C HIS A 165 8.22 2.11 20.26
N ASN A 166 8.23 2.79 19.12
CA ASN A 166 7.52 2.34 17.91
C ASN A 166 8.28 2.51 16.58
#